data_AF-A0A959F031-F1
#
_entry.id   AF-A0A959F031-F1
#
_cell.length_a   1.000
_cell.length_b   1.000
_cell.length_c   1.000
_cell.angle_alpha   90.00
_cell.angle_beta   90.00
_cell.angle_gamma   90.00
#
_symmetry.space_group_name_H-M   'P 1'
#
loop_
_entity.id
_entity.type
_entity.pdbx_description
1 polymer ?
#
loop_
_entity_poly.entity_id
_entity_poly.type
_entity_poly.pdbx_seq_one_letter_code
_entity_poly.pdbx_strand_id
1 'polypeptide(L)'
;FYTRSVITDEDLDEVVETDREHKDWTIGYGGAAGLEIILSYEFGIALDLRALYLRSSAVDFYGRRSPEPATFDDPLEVFELRNSSASMILPMIGVTVLLNTLPD
;
A
#
# COMPACT_ATOMS: atom_id res chain seq x y z
N PHE A 1 10.50 2.77 -14.99
CA PHE A 1 9.48 2.45 -16.00
C PHE A 1 8.31 3.38 -15.76
N TYR A 2 7.99 4.21 -16.74
CA TYR A 2 6.82 5.09 -16.80
C TYR A 2 6.20 4.93 -18.18
N THR A 3 4.88 5.06 -18.27
CA THR A 3 4.18 5.16 -19.56
C THR A 3 4.02 6.64 -19.85
N ARG A 4 4.42 7.06 -21.05
CA ARG A 4 4.22 8.44 -21.53
C ARG A 4 3.27 8.37 -22.72
N SER A 5 2.13 9.03 -22.59
CA SER A 5 1.21 9.24 -23.71
C SER A 5 1.40 10.67 -24.20
N VAL A 6 1.58 10.81 -25.52
CA VAL A 6 1.75 12.12 -26.17
C VAL A 6 0.64 12.23 -27.21
N ILE A 7 -0.23 13.23 -27.04
CA ILE A 7 -1.18 13.60 -28.08
C ILE A 7 -0.51 14.68 -28.92
N THR A 8 -0.39 14.41 -30.22
CA THR A 8 0.22 15.33 -31.19
C THR A 8 -0.86 15.71 -32.19
N ASP A 9 -0.98 17.00 -32.49
CA ASP A 9 -1.87 17.47 -33.55
C ASP A 9 -1.17 17.27 -34.90
N GLU A 10 -1.77 16.48 -35.80
CA GLU A 10 -1.17 16.12 -37.10
C GLU A 10 -0.95 17.33 -38.02
N ASP A 11 -1.66 18.44 -37.80
CA ASP A 11 -1.59 19.62 -38.66
C ASP A 11 -0.47 20.61 -38.28
N LEU A 12 0.05 20.56 -37.05
CA LEU A 12 1.03 21.53 -36.52
C LEU A 12 2.32 20.90 -35.97
N ASP A 13 2.38 19.56 -35.86
CA ASP A 13 3.50 18.80 -35.30
C ASP A 13 3.90 19.27 -33.88
N GLU A 14 2.99 19.95 -33.19
CA GLU A 14 3.14 20.45 -31.82
C GLU A 14 2.56 19.45 -30.82
N VAL A 15 3.31 19.21 -29.74
CA VAL A 15 2.87 18.37 -28.63
C VAL A 15 1.87 19.17 -27.79
N VAL A 16 0.59 18.86 -27.95
CA VAL A 16 -0.53 19.57 -27.30
C VAL A 16 -0.60 19.21 -25.82
N GLU A 17 -0.36 17.94 -25.47
CA GLU A 17 -0.46 17.48 -24.08
C GLU A 17 0.44 16.25 -23.85
N THR A 18 1.15 16.23 -22.72
CA THR A 18 1.92 15.05 -22.28
C THR A 18 1.37 14.61 -20.94
N ASP A 19 0.63 13.50 -20.94
CA ASP A 19 0.14 12.89 -19.71
C ASP A 19 1.15 11.84 -19.22
N ARG A 20 1.57 11.98 -17.96
CA ARG A 20 2.54 11.09 -17.30
C ARG A 20 1.80 10.35 -16.20
N GLU A 21 1.39 9.13 -16.51
CA GLU A 21 0.88 8.19 -15.52
C GLU A 21 2.02 7.84 -14.54
N HIS A 22 1.88 8.31 -13.30
CA HIS A 22 2.82 7.99 -12.24
C HIS A 22 2.59 6.56 -11.75
N LYS A 23 3.68 5.92 -11.34
CA LYS A 23 3.79 4.48 -11.14
C LYS A 23 2.88 3.99 -9.99
N ASP A 24 1.84 3.21 -10.31
CA ASP A 24 0.83 2.74 -9.33
C ASP A 24 1.22 1.46 -8.54
N TRP A 25 2.46 0.98 -8.70
CA TRP A 25 2.93 -0.22 -8.00
C TRP A 25 4.00 0.11 -6.95
N THR A 26 3.78 -0.38 -5.73
CA THR A 26 4.72 -0.26 -4.62
C THR A 26 5.35 -1.61 -4.27
N ILE A 27 6.66 -1.61 -4.01
CA ILE A 27 7.35 -2.76 -3.43
C ILE A 27 7.49 -2.49 -1.94
N GLY A 28 6.91 -3.35 -1.11
CA GLY A 28 7.14 -3.35 0.33
C GLY A 28 8.13 -4.44 0.74
N TYR A 29 8.90 -4.16 1.80
CA TYR A 29 9.64 -5.18 2.55
C TYR A 29 9.22 -5.14 4.00
N GLY A 30 9.32 -6.28 4.67
CA GLY A 30 8.80 -6.41 6.03
C GLY A 30 9.25 -7.69 6.69
N GLY A 31 8.86 -7.83 7.95
CA GLY A 31 9.14 -9.00 8.76
C GLY A 31 8.02 -9.23 9.75
N ALA A 32 7.78 -10.49 10.08
CA ALA A 32 6.86 -10.88 11.13
C ALA A 32 7.62 -11.50 12.28
N ALA A 33 7.19 -11.22 13.50
CA ALA A 33 7.66 -11.88 14.71
C ALA A 33 6.45 -12.29 15.55
N GLY A 34 6.56 -13.42 16.25
CA GLY A 34 5.48 -13.89 17.09
C GLY A 34 5.87 -15.10 17.91
N LEU A 35 4.88 -15.59 18.65
CA LEU A 35 4.98 -16.70 19.57
C LEU A 35 3.77 -17.61 19.42
N GLU A 36 4.03 -18.90 19.54
CA GLU A 36 3.02 -19.95 19.58
C GLU A 36 2.96 -20.50 21.01
N ILE A 37 1.75 -20.51 21.58
CA ILE A 37 1.48 -21.04 22.91
C ILE A 37 0.66 -22.31 22.76
N ILE A 38 1.25 -23.45 23.11
CA ILE A 38 0.54 -24.73 23.08
C ILE A 38 -0.44 -24.76 24.25
N LEU A 39 -1.74 -24.79 23.95
CA LEU A 39 -2.81 -24.82 24.95
C LEU A 39 -3.13 -26.26 25.39
N SER A 40 -3.10 -27.21 24.46
CA SER A 40 -3.25 -28.64 24.77
C SER A 40 -2.51 -29.49 23.75
N TYR A 41 -1.59 -30.33 24.25
CA TYR A 41 -0.92 -31.35 23.43
C TYR A 41 -1.84 -32.51 23.08
N GLU A 42 -2.80 -32.86 23.94
CA GLU A 42 -3.75 -33.95 23.73
C GLU A 42 -4.75 -33.62 22.63
N PHE A 43 -5.27 -32.40 22.61
CA PHE A 43 -6.21 -31.93 21.60
C PHE A 43 -5.54 -31.23 20.42
N GLY A 44 -4.21 -31.08 20.45
CA GLY A 44 -3.44 -30.45 19.38
C GLY A 44 -3.81 -28.98 19.14
N ILE A 45 -4.14 -28.24 20.22
CA ILE A 45 -4.58 -26.84 20.15
C ILE A 45 -3.43 -25.92 20.54
N ALA A 46 -3.15 -24.93 19.69
CA ALA A 46 -2.19 -23.86 19.97
C ALA A 46 -2.77 -22.47 19.65
N LEU A 47 -2.34 -21.47 20.40
CA LEU A 47 -2.63 -20.06 20.18
C LEU A 47 -1.42 -19.40 19.50
N ASP A 48 -1.65 -18.70 18.41
CA ASP A 48 -0.64 -17.97 17.65
C ASP A 48 -0.82 -16.47 17.86
N LEU A 49 0.24 -15.80 18.31
CA LEU A 49 0.29 -14.35 18.48
C LEU A 49 1.44 -13.80 17.64
N ARG A 50 1.12 -13.06 16.57
CA ARG A 50 2.11 -12.50 15.64
C ARG A 50 1.91 -11.01 15.43
N ALA A 51 2.99 -10.31 15.12
CA ALA A 51 2.97 -8.95 14.63
C ALA A 51 3.76 -8.88 13.32
N LEU A 52 3.14 -8.35 12.27
CA LEU A 52 3.74 -8.15 10.96
C LEU A 52 4.07 -6.66 10.79
N TYR A 53 5.34 -6.35 10.55
CA TYR A 53 5.79 -5.02 10.14
C TYR A 53 5.98 -4.98 8.63
N LEU A 54 5.33 -4.04 7.96
CA LEU A 54 5.48 -3.79 6.54
C LEU A 54 5.95 -2.36 6.32
N ARG A 55 7.02 -2.19 5.54
CA ARG A 55 7.50 -0.90 5.07
C ARG A 55 7.37 -0.86 3.55
N SER A 56 6.53 0.04 3.06
CA SER A 56 6.30 0.24 1.63
C SER A 56 7.30 1.23 1.04
N SER A 57 7.74 1.00 -0.20
CA SER A 57 8.40 2.04 -0.99
C SER A 57 7.45 3.22 -1.19
N ALA A 58 8.01 4.42 -1.26
CA ALA A 58 7.18 5.61 -1.31
C ALA A 58 6.32 5.65 -2.57
N VAL A 59 5.04 5.97 -2.38
CA VAL A 59 4.07 6.14 -3.46
C VAL A 59 3.89 7.63 -3.70
N ASP A 60 3.91 8.01 -4.97
CA ASP A 60 3.56 9.35 -5.40
C ASP A 60 2.03 9.44 -5.49
N PHE A 61 1.42 10.37 -4.74
CA PHE A 61 -0.01 10.63 -4.77
C PHE A 61 -0.27 12.13 -4.85
N TYR A 62 -1.35 12.53 -5.52
CA TYR A 62 -1.75 13.93 -5.59
C TYR A 62 -2.46 14.32 -4.28
N GLY A 63 -1.80 15.17 -3.48
CA GLY A 63 -2.34 15.70 -2.23
C GLY A 63 -2.69 17.18 -2.38
N ARG A 64 -3.71 17.65 -1.67
CA ARG A 64 -4.08 19.07 -1.69
C ARG A 64 -2.98 19.93 -1.05
N ARG A 65 -2.57 20.99 -1.76
CA ARG A 65 -1.44 21.85 -1.41
C ARG A 65 -1.62 22.61 -0.08
N SER A 66 -2.83 23.08 0.20
CA SER A 66 -3.16 23.81 1.44
C SER A 66 -4.59 23.51 1.92
N PRO A 67 -4.82 23.39 3.24
CA PRO A 67 -6.16 23.30 3.81
C PRO A 67 -6.91 24.64 3.77
N GLU A 68 -6.24 25.75 3.50
CA GLU A 68 -6.86 27.07 3.39
C GLU A 68 -7.55 27.25 2.02
N PRO A 69 -8.67 27.99 1.97
CA PRO A 69 -9.34 28.32 0.72
C PRO A 69 -8.52 29.37 -0.04
N ALA A 70 -7.52 28.93 -0.79
CA ALA A 70 -6.93 29.76 -1.84
C ALA A 70 -7.84 29.68 -3.08
N THR A 71 -8.10 30.83 -3.70
CA THR A 71 -8.73 30.93 -5.01
C THR A 71 -7.69 30.49 -6.04
N PHE A 72 -7.94 29.35 -6.69
CA PHE A 72 -7.12 28.86 -7.80
C PHE A 72 -7.89 29.08 -9.11
N ASP A 73 -7.22 29.61 -10.14
CA ASP A 73 -7.83 29.84 -11.46
C ASP A 73 -8.03 28.51 -12.23
N ASP A 74 -7.19 27.52 -11.96
CA ASP A 74 -7.31 26.14 -12.46
C ASP A 74 -7.51 25.16 -11.29
N PRO A 75 -8.58 24.35 -11.27
CA PRO A 75 -8.83 23.36 -10.22
C PRO A 75 -7.74 22.29 -10.08
N LEU A 76 -6.86 22.08 -11.07
CA LEU A 76 -5.74 21.14 -10.98
C LEU A 76 -4.55 21.68 -10.16
N GLU A 77 -4.35 23.00 -10.09
CA GLU A 77 -3.27 23.64 -9.31
C GLU A 77 -3.42 23.47 -7.79
N VAL A 78 -4.61 23.02 -7.36
CA VAL A 78 -4.95 22.71 -5.97
C VAL A 78 -4.18 21.48 -5.46
N PHE A 79 -3.73 20.61 -6.37
CA PHE A 79 -3.09 19.33 -6.05
C PHE A 79 -1.60 19.35 -6.37
N GLU A 80 -0.79 18.85 -5.45
CA GLU A 80 0.66 18.65 -5.64
C GLU A 80 1.02 17.17 -5.49
N LEU A 81 2.02 16.73 -6.26
CA LEU A 81 2.55 15.38 -6.15
C LEU A 81 3.30 15.26 -4.81
N ARG A 82 2.80 14.41 -3.92
CA ARG A 82 3.41 14.10 -2.62
C ARG A 82 3.94 12.69 -2.63
N ASN A 83 5.13 12.52 -2.06
CA ASN A 83 5.76 11.23 -1.87
C ASN A 83 5.60 10.83 -0.39
N SER A 84 4.95 9.69 -0.13
CA SER A 84 4.87 9.16 1.25
C SER A 84 5.19 7.69 1.30
N SER A 85 6.08 7.33 2.21
CA SER A 85 6.31 5.94 2.61
C SER A 85 5.28 5.53 3.64
N ALA A 86 4.46 4.52 3.31
CA ALA A 86 3.55 3.92 4.27
C ALA A 86 4.28 2.80 5.04
N SER A 87 4.39 2.94 6.36
CA SER A 87 4.76 1.85 7.26
C SER A 87 3.56 1.40 8.06
N MET A 88 3.34 0.08 8.15
CA MET A 88 2.20 -0.52 8.83
C MET A 88 2.67 -1.61 9.80
N ILE A 89 2.01 -1.70 10.95
CA ILE A 89 2.10 -2.83 11.88
C ILE A 89 0.74 -3.50 11.92
N LEU A 90 0.69 -4.81 11.67
CA LEU A 90 -0.52 -5.63 11.73
C LEU A 90 -0.40 -6.64 12.88
N PRO A 91 -1.14 -6.48 13.99
CA PRO A 91 -1.27 -7.52 14.99
C PRO A 91 -2.18 -8.64 14.47
N MET A 92 -1.78 -9.88 14.71
CA MET A 92 -2.50 -11.09 14.30
C MET A 92 -2.64 -12.02 15.49
N ILE A 93 -3.85 -12.53 15.68
CA ILE A 93 -4.19 -13.54 16.69
C ILE A 93 -4.82 -14.70 15.95
N GLY A 94 -4.27 -15.91 16.12
CA GLY A 94 -4.71 -17.12 15.46
C GLY A 94 -4.87 -18.28 16.44
N VAL A 95 -5.62 -19.30 16.02
CA VAL A 95 -5.73 -20.58 16.73
C VAL A 95 -5.42 -21.69 15.73
N THR A 96 -4.49 -22.55 16.09
CA THR A 96 -4.12 -23.75 15.32
C THR A 96 -4.74 -24.96 16.00
N VAL A 97 -5.40 -25.82 15.22
CA VAL A 97 -5.99 -27.07 15.69
C VAL A 97 -5.48 -28.21 14.82
N LEU A 98 -4.81 -29.19 15.43
CA LEU A 98 -4.48 -30.45 14.76
C LEU A 98 -5.71 -31.34 14.71
N LEU A 99 -6.23 -31.58 13.51
CA LEU A 99 -7.42 -32.41 13.29
C LEU A 99 -7.17 -33.91 13.52
N ASN A 100 -5.91 -34.35 13.55
CA ASN A 100 -5.56 -35.77 13.69
C ASN A 100 -5.63 -36.29 15.15
N THR A 101 -5.88 -35.40 16.12
CA THR A 101 -5.95 -35.74 17.55
C THR A 101 -7.34 -35.54 18.13
N LEU A 102 -8.34 -35.23 17.29
CA LEU A 102 -9.73 -35.11 17.74
C LEU A 102 -10.35 -36.52 17.83
N PRO A 103 -10.95 -36.89 18.97
CA PRO A 103 -11.73 -38.12 19.07
C PRO A 103 -12.98 -38.01 18.17
N ASP A 104 -13.36 -39.14 17.54
CA ASP A 104 -14.56 -39.29 16.69
C ASP A 104 -15.86 -38.86 17.41
#